data_AF-A0A7X9J9T5-F1
#
_entry.id   AF-A0A7X9J9T5-F1
#
_cell.length_a   1.000
_cell.length_b   1.000
_cell.length_c   1.000
_cell.angle_alpha   90.00
_cell.angle_beta   90.00
_cell.angle_gamma   90.00
#
_symmetry.space_group_name_H-M   'P 1'
#
loop_
_entity.id
_entity.type
_entity.pdbx_description
1 polymer ?
#
loop_
_entity_poly.entity_id
_entity_poly.type
_entity_poly.pdbx_seq_one_letter_code
_entity_poly.pdbx_strand_id
1 'polypeptide(L)'
;MNSHEIIQIENEHTSGVYAKQPLAFVRGQGAVLWDVEGNAYLDCSSGHGVANLGHAHPRISAALAEQSTRLITLFETFPNDQRAQLMEKLTRLAPGLERVFFCNSGTEAVEAALKFARLSTGRQGIVAAMRGFHGRTLGALSATWNKNYREPFLPLVPQFTHVPYNKAHALEKVVTDETAAVILEAVQGEGGVYPAAPGYLETAERICRNHGALLIIDEVQTGFCRTGKMFAYQHSRITPDLLCCAKSLAGGLPIGAVLIGTRVQHLTPGTHGSTFGGNPLACAAGLASLSVMEEEHLARQAAEKGAYLMAKLQQIDSALVREVRGQGLMIGIELKEKVSPYLKALQEKHILALNAGMTVIRLLPPLVITYEQLDTLAEALNDVLTQPLQAGPDGE
;
A
#
# COMPACT_ATOMS: atom_id res chain seq x y z
N MET A 1 9.24 -1.41 30.82
CA MET A 1 8.14 -0.44 30.82
C MET A 1 6.85 -1.22 30.66
N ASN A 2 5.79 -0.90 31.39
CA ASN A 2 4.45 -1.44 31.15
C ASN A 2 3.70 -0.62 30.07
N SER A 3 2.50 -1.03 29.67
CA SER A 3 1.74 -0.33 28.61
C SER A 3 1.44 1.13 28.98
N HIS A 4 1.07 1.40 30.23
CA HIS A 4 0.79 2.76 30.70
C HIS A 4 2.01 3.69 30.55
N GLU A 5 3.19 3.25 30.98
CA GLU A 5 4.43 4.03 30.84
C GLU A 5 4.78 4.32 29.38
N ILE A 6 4.69 3.30 28.50
CA ILE A 6 4.98 3.46 27.07
C ILE A 6 4.00 4.46 26.43
N ILE A 7 2.71 4.29 26.68
CA ILE A 7 1.65 5.15 26.13
C ILE A 7 1.79 6.58 26.63
N GLN A 8 2.11 6.77 27.91
CA GLN A 8 2.33 8.09 28.48
C GLN A 8 3.50 8.82 27.81
N ILE A 9 4.65 8.15 27.69
CA ILE A 9 5.84 8.72 27.01
C ILE A 9 5.50 9.11 25.57
N GLU A 10 4.80 8.24 24.82
CA GLU A 10 4.40 8.57 23.46
C GLU A 10 3.42 9.74 23.41
N ASN A 11 2.44 9.83 24.31
CA ASN A 11 1.48 10.92 24.35
C ASN A 11 2.13 12.26 24.73
N GLU A 12 3.12 12.25 25.63
CA GLU A 12 3.86 13.46 26.05
C GLU A 12 4.76 14.00 24.94
N HIS A 13 5.30 13.13 24.09
CA HIS A 13 6.32 13.50 23.11
C HIS A 13 5.89 13.38 21.63
N THR A 14 4.67 12.92 21.35
CA THR A 14 4.18 12.81 19.96
C THR A 14 3.93 14.17 19.33
N SER A 15 4.08 14.25 18.00
CA SER A 15 3.70 15.42 17.18
C SER A 15 2.21 15.78 17.23
N GLY A 16 1.35 14.89 17.73
CA GLY A 16 -0.10 15.08 17.79
C GLY A 16 -0.87 14.76 16.50
N VAL A 17 -0.18 14.33 15.42
CA VAL A 17 -0.85 14.08 14.11
C VAL A 17 -1.48 12.68 13.98
N TYR A 18 -1.31 11.82 14.99
CA TYR A 18 -1.90 10.47 15.06
C TYR A 18 -2.74 10.32 16.31
N ALA A 19 -3.95 9.76 16.16
CA ALA A 19 -4.72 9.24 17.29
C ALA A 19 -4.06 7.95 17.78
N LYS A 20 -3.79 7.86 19.10
CA LYS A 20 -3.19 6.68 19.73
C LYS A 20 -4.29 5.74 20.24
N GLN A 21 -4.01 4.45 20.19
CA GLN A 21 -4.84 3.40 20.80
C GLN A 21 -4.23 3.02 22.16
N PRO A 22 -5.03 2.52 23.12
CA PRO A 22 -4.54 2.18 24.46
C PRO A 22 -3.80 0.82 24.51
N LEU A 23 -2.99 0.51 23.50
CA LEU A 23 -2.21 -0.73 23.40
C LEU A 23 -0.76 -0.42 23.03
N ALA A 24 0.19 -1.11 23.65
CA ALA A 24 1.62 -1.00 23.39
C ALA A 24 2.19 -2.34 22.91
N PHE A 25 2.52 -2.45 21.62
CA PHE A 25 3.10 -3.66 21.02
C PHE A 25 4.63 -3.64 21.07
N VAL A 26 5.23 -4.77 21.46
CA VAL A 26 6.70 -4.90 21.64
C VAL A 26 7.32 -6.07 20.89
N ARG A 27 6.50 -6.98 20.36
CA ARG A 27 6.97 -8.14 19.59
C ARG A 27 6.02 -8.45 18.46
N GLY A 28 6.57 -8.92 17.34
CA GLY A 28 5.80 -9.48 16.25
C GLY A 28 6.49 -10.71 15.67
N GLN A 29 5.70 -11.66 15.19
CA GLN A 29 6.16 -12.87 14.52
C GLN A 29 5.06 -13.41 13.59
N GLY A 30 5.37 -13.56 12.31
CA GLY A 30 4.38 -13.99 11.32
C GLY A 30 3.18 -13.03 11.29
N ALA A 31 1.96 -13.54 11.46
CA ALA A 31 0.74 -12.74 11.50
C ALA A 31 0.32 -12.27 12.90
N VAL A 32 1.18 -12.40 13.91
CA VAL A 32 0.80 -12.12 15.31
C VAL A 32 1.68 -11.01 15.90
N LEU A 33 1.06 -10.13 16.67
CA LEU A 33 1.70 -9.13 17.52
C LEU A 33 1.46 -9.47 18.99
N TRP A 34 2.42 -9.13 19.86
CA TRP A 34 2.26 -9.22 21.30
C TRP A 34 2.40 -7.85 21.93
N ASP A 35 1.43 -7.51 22.78
CA ASP A 35 1.55 -6.35 23.65
C ASP A 35 2.60 -6.60 24.75
N VAL A 36 2.93 -5.55 25.50
CA VAL A 36 3.94 -5.62 26.56
C VAL A 36 3.50 -6.44 27.77
N GLU A 37 2.20 -6.67 27.93
CA GLU A 37 1.62 -7.59 28.91
C GLU A 37 1.66 -9.07 28.45
N GLY A 38 1.99 -9.34 27.19
CA GLY A 38 2.12 -10.67 26.62
C GLY A 38 0.85 -11.22 25.95
N ASN A 39 -0.20 -10.41 25.80
CA ASN A 39 -1.39 -10.79 25.06
C ASN A 39 -1.08 -10.84 23.56
N ALA A 40 -1.55 -11.89 22.89
CA ALA A 40 -1.35 -12.10 21.46
C ALA A 40 -2.53 -11.54 20.66
N TYR A 41 -2.23 -10.83 19.57
CA TYR A 41 -3.19 -10.24 18.66
C TYR A 41 -2.94 -10.70 17.23
N LEU A 42 -3.99 -11.16 16.56
CA LEU A 42 -3.93 -11.45 15.13
C LEU A 42 -3.92 -10.14 14.34
N ASP A 43 -2.84 -9.89 13.61
CA ASP A 43 -2.65 -8.66 12.84
C ASP A 43 -3.24 -8.79 11.44
N CYS A 44 -4.43 -8.22 11.24
CA CYS A 44 -5.07 -8.05 9.94
C CYS A 44 -4.86 -6.63 9.38
N SER A 45 -3.94 -5.85 9.93
CA SER A 45 -3.55 -4.52 9.46
C SER A 45 -2.23 -4.52 8.69
N SER A 46 -1.30 -5.40 9.09
CA SER A 46 0.10 -5.50 8.63
C SER A 46 0.83 -4.16 8.53
N GLY A 47 0.56 -3.22 9.44
CA GLY A 47 1.13 -1.88 9.37
C GLY A 47 0.70 -1.14 8.08
N HIS A 48 -0.59 -1.21 7.73
CA HIS A 48 -1.16 -0.66 6.49
C HIS A 48 -0.67 -1.33 5.19
N GLY A 49 -0.43 -2.65 5.23
CA GLY A 49 0.05 -3.43 4.08
C GLY A 49 1.57 -3.40 3.90
N VAL A 50 2.34 -3.20 4.98
CA VAL A 50 3.81 -3.22 4.99
C VAL A 50 4.32 -4.62 5.26
N ALA A 51 3.81 -5.30 6.29
CA ALA A 51 4.30 -6.60 6.75
C ALA A 51 3.72 -7.78 5.94
N ASN A 52 3.79 -7.76 4.60
CA ASN A 52 3.30 -8.86 3.76
C ASN A 52 3.96 -10.20 4.08
N LEU A 53 5.24 -10.22 4.46
CA LEU A 53 5.96 -11.44 4.83
C LEU A 53 5.74 -11.84 6.31
N GLY A 54 4.90 -11.09 7.03
CA GLY A 54 4.80 -11.18 8.47
C GLY A 54 5.90 -10.44 9.20
N HIS A 55 5.73 -10.35 10.51
CA HIS A 55 6.65 -9.66 11.41
C HIS A 55 7.90 -10.50 11.69
N ALA A 56 9.04 -9.82 11.81
CA ALA A 56 10.34 -10.41 12.16
C ALA A 56 10.72 -11.66 11.33
N HIS A 57 10.47 -11.60 10.01
CA HIS A 57 10.78 -12.73 9.13
C HIS A 57 12.29 -13.04 9.15
N PRO A 58 12.71 -14.29 9.48
CA PRO A 58 14.10 -14.60 9.81
C PRO A 58 15.08 -14.32 8.67
N ARG A 59 14.66 -14.53 7.41
CA ARG A 59 15.51 -14.21 6.24
C ARG A 59 15.77 -12.72 6.06
N ILE A 60 14.81 -11.86 6.45
CA ILE A 60 14.98 -10.41 6.35
C ILE A 60 15.92 -9.93 7.46
N SER A 61 15.71 -10.40 8.68
CA SER A 61 16.60 -10.12 9.81
C SER A 61 18.05 -10.56 9.54
N ALA A 62 18.24 -11.75 8.96
CA ALA A 62 19.57 -12.24 8.58
C ALA A 62 20.25 -11.35 7.54
N ALA A 63 19.53 -10.97 6.46
CA ALA A 63 20.07 -10.10 5.42
C ALA A 63 20.46 -8.71 5.96
N LEU A 64 19.65 -8.15 6.86
CA LEU A 64 19.95 -6.89 7.55
C LEU A 64 21.18 -7.00 8.43
N ALA A 65 21.25 -8.04 9.27
CA ALA A 65 22.37 -8.27 10.16
C ALA A 65 23.68 -8.40 9.37
N GLU A 66 23.69 -9.21 8.32
CA GLU A 66 24.86 -9.38 7.45
C GLU A 66 25.26 -8.05 6.79
N GLN A 67 24.33 -7.39 6.10
CA GLN A 67 24.65 -6.18 5.34
C GLN A 67 25.07 -5.02 6.25
N SER A 68 24.51 -4.94 7.47
CA SER A 68 24.85 -3.89 8.44
C SER A 68 26.32 -3.90 8.88
N THR A 69 26.97 -5.06 8.85
CA THR A 69 28.40 -5.20 9.18
C THR A 69 29.33 -4.91 8.00
N ARG A 70 28.78 -4.78 6.79
CA ARG A 70 29.52 -4.61 5.54
C ARG A 70 29.45 -3.18 5.02
N LEU A 71 28.25 -2.72 4.68
CA LEU A 71 28.02 -1.40 4.10
C LEU A 71 26.55 -1.00 4.28
N ILE A 72 26.28 -0.04 5.16
CA ILE A 72 24.91 0.41 5.41
C ILE A 72 24.44 1.43 4.36
N THR A 73 25.28 2.42 4.07
CA THR A 73 24.92 3.57 3.24
C THR A 73 25.99 3.83 2.18
N LEU A 74 25.52 4.08 0.95
CA LEU A 74 26.30 4.55 -0.18
C LEU A 74 25.34 5.21 -1.17
N PHE A 75 25.52 6.51 -1.40
CA PHE A 75 24.68 7.28 -2.31
C PHE A 75 24.84 6.81 -3.77
N GLU A 76 23.85 7.14 -4.60
CA GLU A 76 23.65 6.48 -5.90
C GLU A 76 24.80 6.61 -6.90
N THR A 77 25.57 7.72 -6.83
CA THR A 77 26.71 7.99 -7.72
C THR A 77 27.76 6.88 -7.73
N PHE A 78 27.96 6.18 -6.61
CA PHE A 78 28.87 5.03 -6.54
C PHE A 78 28.08 3.72 -6.60
N PRO A 79 28.27 2.87 -7.64
CA PRO A 79 27.62 1.58 -7.74
C PRO A 79 27.92 0.67 -6.54
N ASN A 80 27.00 -0.25 -6.23
CA ASN A 80 27.22 -1.35 -5.30
C ASN A 80 26.43 -2.59 -5.74
N ASP A 81 26.82 -3.73 -5.17
CA ASP A 81 26.27 -5.06 -5.44
C ASP A 81 24.79 -5.18 -5.10
N GLN A 82 24.37 -4.75 -3.90
CA GLN A 82 22.99 -4.91 -3.42
C GLN A 82 22.00 -4.09 -4.26
N ARG A 83 22.34 -2.83 -4.55
CA ARG A 83 21.49 -1.96 -5.37
C ARG A 83 21.41 -2.49 -6.81
N ALA A 84 22.53 -2.88 -7.41
CA ALA A 84 22.54 -3.42 -8.77
C ALA A 84 21.67 -4.68 -8.91
N GLN A 85 21.81 -5.63 -7.98
CA GLN A 85 21.01 -6.85 -7.95
C GLN A 85 19.52 -6.56 -7.74
N LEU A 86 19.17 -5.62 -6.86
CA LEU A 86 17.76 -5.27 -6.64
C LEU A 86 17.15 -4.61 -7.88
N MET A 87 17.89 -3.73 -8.57
CA MET A 87 17.44 -3.14 -9.84
C MET A 87 17.13 -4.21 -10.87
N GLU A 88 18.06 -5.14 -11.10
CA GLU A 88 17.89 -6.26 -12.04
C GLU A 88 16.68 -7.13 -11.67
N LYS A 89 16.52 -7.45 -10.38
CA LYS A 89 15.40 -8.26 -9.92
C LYS A 89 14.06 -7.58 -10.14
N LEU A 90 13.95 -6.28 -9.84
CA LEU A 90 12.72 -5.51 -10.01
C LEU A 90 12.31 -5.38 -11.48
N THR A 91 13.25 -5.07 -12.38
CA THR A 91 12.95 -4.93 -13.81
C THR A 91 12.57 -6.28 -14.44
N ARG A 92 13.17 -7.39 -13.99
CA ARG A 92 12.76 -8.75 -14.37
C ARG A 92 11.32 -9.06 -13.94
N LEU A 93 10.92 -8.62 -12.75
CA LEU A 93 9.58 -8.87 -12.20
C LEU A 93 8.48 -7.99 -12.81
N ALA A 94 8.85 -6.90 -13.49
CA ALA A 94 7.93 -6.00 -14.18
C ALA A 94 8.35 -5.76 -15.64
N PRO A 95 8.15 -6.74 -16.54
CA PRO A 95 8.51 -6.62 -17.95
C PRO A 95 7.97 -5.34 -18.60
N GLY A 96 8.81 -4.66 -19.37
CA GLY A 96 8.50 -3.36 -20.00
C GLY A 96 8.88 -2.13 -19.15
N LEU A 97 9.28 -2.33 -17.88
CA LEU A 97 9.88 -1.30 -17.03
C LEU A 97 11.36 -1.62 -16.83
N GLU A 98 12.22 -0.85 -17.50
CA GLU A 98 13.64 -1.20 -17.70
C GLU A 98 14.59 -0.47 -16.76
N ARG A 99 14.12 0.58 -16.09
CA ARG A 99 14.93 1.39 -15.17
C ARG A 99 14.24 1.51 -13.82
N VAL A 100 15.03 1.76 -12.78
CA VAL A 100 14.54 1.95 -11.40
C VAL A 100 15.16 3.20 -10.81
N PHE A 101 14.34 4.04 -10.19
CA PHE A 101 14.78 5.10 -9.29
C PHE A 101 14.38 4.71 -7.86
N PHE A 102 15.30 4.79 -6.90
CA PHE A 102 15.00 4.49 -5.50
C PHE A 102 14.83 5.75 -4.64
N CYS A 103 13.92 5.66 -3.68
CA CYS A 103 13.66 6.64 -2.62
C CYS A 103 13.36 5.90 -1.30
N ASN A 104 12.71 6.54 -0.33
CA ASN A 104 12.58 6.01 1.04
C ASN A 104 11.14 5.68 1.42
N SER A 105 10.17 6.16 0.63
CA SER A 105 8.75 6.04 0.92
C SER A 105 7.89 6.03 -0.34
N GLY A 106 6.62 5.63 -0.20
CA GLY A 106 5.65 5.69 -1.29
C GLY A 106 5.32 7.11 -1.73
N THR A 107 5.27 8.07 -0.80
CA THR A 107 5.00 9.49 -1.16
C THR A 107 6.15 10.06 -2.00
N GLU A 108 7.41 9.72 -1.70
CA GLU A 108 8.55 10.13 -2.55
C GLU A 108 8.54 9.43 -3.91
N ALA A 109 8.11 8.17 -3.98
CA ALA A 109 7.97 7.46 -5.25
C ALA A 109 6.92 8.15 -6.14
N VAL A 110 5.79 8.55 -5.56
CA VAL A 110 4.76 9.32 -6.26
C VAL A 110 5.29 10.71 -6.67
N GLU A 111 5.98 11.44 -5.81
CA GLU A 111 6.61 12.73 -6.18
C GLU A 111 7.57 12.57 -7.36
N ALA A 112 8.43 11.54 -7.32
CA ALA A 112 9.35 11.25 -8.41
C ALA A 112 8.60 10.91 -9.70
N ALA A 113 7.57 10.06 -9.65
CA ALA A 113 6.76 9.71 -10.82
C ALA A 113 6.04 10.93 -11.43
N LEU A 114 5.43 11.79 -10.60
CA LEU A 114 4.80 13.04 -11.05
C LEU A 114 5.82 13.97 -11.73
N LYS A 115 7.00 14.13 -11.14
CA LYS A 115 8.08 14.94 -11.72
C LYS A 115 8.59 14.36 -13.03
N PHE A 116 8.83 13.05 -13.08
CA PHE A 116 9.31 12.37 -14.29
C PHE A 116 8.29 12.46 -15.42
N ALA A 117 6.99 12.40 -15.10
CA ALA A 117 5.95 12.57 -16.09
C ALA A 117 5.90 14.00 -16.68
N ARG A 118 5.95 15.02 -15.81
CA ARG A 118 6.00 16.42 -16.25
C ARG A 118 7.26 16.73 -17.05
N LEU A 119 8.41 16.22 -16.63
CA LEU A 119 9.66 16.39 -17.35
C LEU A 119 9.64 15.72 -18.72
N SER A 120 9.15 14.48 -18.81
CA SER A 120 9.13 13.71 -20.06
C SER A 120 8.20 14.31 -21.10
N THR A 121 7.09 14.89 -20.66
CA THR A 121 6.04 15.41 -21.56
C THR A 121 6.13 16.92 -21.79
N GLY A 122 6.84 17.65 -20.93
CA GLY A 122 6.83 19.12 -20.89
C GLY A 122 5.51 19.73 -20.38
N ARG A 123 4.54 18.89 -19.99
CA ARG A 123 3.18 19.27 -19.61
C ARG A 123 3.02 19.30 -18.10
N GLN A 124 1.96 19.93 -17.62
CA GLN A 124 1.73 20.12 -16.17
C GLN A 124 0.48 19.40 -15.66
N GLY A 125 -0.50 19.12 -16.52
CA GLY A 125 -1.78 18.52 -16.12
C GLY A 125 -1.64 17.11 -15.57
N ILE A 126 -2.21 16.84 -14.39
CA ILE A 126 -2.28 15.51 -13.79
C ILE A 126 -3.74 15.15 -13.55
N VAL A 127 -4.14 13.95 -13.99
CA VAL A 127 -5.46 13.40 -13.72
C VAL A 127 -5.32 12.28 -12.67
N ALA A 128 -6.07 12.37 -11.59
CA ALA A 128 -6.11 11.37 -10.52
C ALA A 128 -7.55 10.87 -10.30
N ALA A 129 -7.71 9.76 -9.59
CA ALA A 129 -9.03 9.24 -9.26
C ALA A 129 -9.57 9.80 -7.94
N MET A 130 -10.87 10.11 -7.88
CA MET A 130 -11.58 10.31 -6.63
C MET A 130 -11.41 9.06 -5.75
N ARG A 131 -11.38 9.27 -4.43
CA ARG A 131 -11.06 8.27 -3.39
C ARG A 131 -9.60 7.80 -3.37
N GLY A 132 -8.76 8.24 -4.30
CA GLY A 132 -7.36 7.83 -4.34
C GLY A 132 -6.52 8.36 -3.17
N PHE A 133 -5.49 7.63 -2.80
CA PHE A 133 -4.48 8.03 -1.81
C PHE A 133 -3.08 7.77 -2.34
N HIS A 134 -2.32 8.84 -2.55
CA HIS A 134 -1.00 8.77 -3.19
C HIS A 134 0.12 9.33 -2.30
N GLY A 135 -0.20 9.79 -1.09
CA GLY A 135 0.77 10.31 -0.14
C GLY A 135 0.35 11.62 0.51
N ARG A 136 1.31 12.23 1.21
CA ARG A 136 1.09 13.39 2.12
C ARG A 136 2.05 14.56 1.88
N THR A 137 3.03 14.43 0.99
CA THR A 137 3.83 15.57 0.50
C THR A 137 3.00 16.42 -0.44
N LEU A 138 3.29 17.72 -0.60
CA LEU A 138 2.39 18.65 -1.30
C LEU A 138 2.01 18.22 -2.74
N GLY A 139 2.89 17.57 -3.50
CA GLY A 139 2.58 17.06 -4.84
C GLY A 139 1.75 15.78 -4.80
N ALA A 140 2.17 14.79 -4.03
CA ALA A 140 1.41 13.55 -3.81
C ALA A 140 0.03 13.81 -3.18
N LEU A 141 -0.07 14.79 -2.28
CA LEU A 141 -1.29 15.24 -1.64
C LEU A 141 -2.24 15.94 -2.62
N SER A 142 -1.74 16.62 -3.66
CA SER A 142 -2.56 17.11 -4.76
C SER A 142 -3.25 15.98 -5.53
N ALA A 143 -2.62 14.80 -5.63
CA ALA A 143 -3.21 13.62 -6.25
C ALA A 143 -4.18 12.89 -5.31
N THR A 144 -3.88 12.84 -4.00
CA THR A 144 -4.78 12.30 -2.97
C THR A 144 -6.14 13.00 -3.00
N TRP A 145 -7.24 12.26 -2.85
CA TRP A 145 -8.60 12.83 -2.98
C TRP A 145 -9.14 13.43 -1.68
N ASN A 146 -8.96 12.72 -0.55
CA ASN A 146 -9.67 13.00 0.70
C ASN A 146 -9.49 14.45 1.16
N LYS A 147 -10.60 15.20 1.20
CA LYS A 147 -10.62 16.62 1.55
C LYS A 147 -10.01 16.91 2.93
N ASN A 148 -10.22 16.04 3.91
CA ASN A 148 -9.71 16.23 5.27
C ASN A 148 -8.18 16.23 5.31
N TYR A 149 -7.53 15.62 4.32
CA TYR A 149 -6.07 15.63 4.20
C TYR A 149 -5.57 16.86 3.45
N ARG A 150 -6.40 17.47 2.60
CA ARG A 150 -6.00 18.53 1.65
C ARG A 150 -6.32 19.93 2.16
N GLU A 151 -7.53 20.14 2.69
CA GLU A 151 -8.06 21.45 3.08
C GLU A 151 -7.11 22.24 4.01
N PRO A 152 -6.46 21.62 5.02
CA PRO A 152 -5.55 22.36 5.90
C PRO A 152 -4.27 22.91 5.23
N PHE A 153 -3.93 22.46 4.02
CA PHE A 153 -2.68 22.79 3.34
C PHE A 153 -2.88 23.50 1.99
N LEU A 154 -4.08 24.00 1.71
CA LEU A 154 -4.34 24.76 0.49
C LEU A 154 -3.56 26.11 0.50
N PRO A 155 -3.06 26.59 -0.66
CA PRO A 155 -3.13 25.97 -1.98
C PRO A 155 -2.10 24.84 -2.17
N LEU A 156 -2.51 23.76 -2.84
CA LEU A 156 -1.62 22.66 -3.22
C LEU A 156 -1.03 22.88 -4.63
N VAL A 157 -0.20 21.94 -5.12
CA VAL A 157 0.35 21.99 -6.48
C VAL A 157 -0.79 22.07 -7.50
N PRO A 158 -0.79 23.07 -8.41
CA PRO A 158 -1.89 23.29 -9.34
C PRO A 158 -1.93 22.26 -10.47
N GLN A 159 -3.02 22.31 -11.25
CA GLN A 159 -3.27 21.49 -12.45
C GLN A 159 -3.50 20.00 -12.15
N PHE A 160 -4.21 19.72 -11.06
CA PHE A 160 -4.74 18.40 -10.73
C PHE A 160 -6.25 18.37 -10.98
N THR A 161 -6.73 17.34 -11.67
CA THR A 161 -8.16 17.06 -11.86
C THR A 161 -8.48 15.67 -11.35
N HIS A 162 -9.57 15.55 -10.59
CA HIS A 162 -10.03 14.27 -10.05
C HIS A 162 -11.26 13.77 -10.80
N VAL A 163 -11.22 12.51 -11.24
CA VAL A 163 -12.36 11.84 -11.90
C VAL A 163 -12.90 10.68 -11.07
N PRO A 164 -14.18 10.32 -11.18
CA PRO A 164 -14.69 9.12 -10.53
C PRO A 164 -13.91 7.86 -10.95
N TYR A 165 -13.45 7.08 -9.99
CA TYR A 165 -12.77 5.80 -10.25
C TYR A 165 -13.71 4.81 -10.96
N ASN A 166 -13.17 3.92 -11.78
CA ASN A 166 -13.91 2.97 -12.63
C ASN A 166 -14.92 3.62 -13.61
N LYS A 167 -14.74 4.89 -13.98
CA LYS A 167 -15.54 5.58 -14.99
C LYS A 167 -14.65 6.04 -16.16
N ALA A 168 -14.37 5.14 -17.10
CA ALA A 168 -13.50 5.42 -18.24
C ALA A 168 -13.92 6.64 -19.07
N HIS A 169 -15.22 6.84 -19.29
CA HIS A 169 -15.74 8.03 -19.99
C HIS A 169 -15.38 9.36 -19.29
N ALA A 170 -15.14 9.34 -17.98
CA ALA A 170 -14.72 10.53 -17.24
C ALA A 170 -13.24 10.84 -17.52
N LEU A 171 -12.39 9.81 -17.68
CA LEU A 171 -11.02 9.97 -18.15
C LEU A 171 -10.99 10.55 -19.57
N GLU A 172 -11.78 10.00 -20.50
CA GLU A 172 -11.83 10.48 -21.89
C GLU A 172 -12.20 11.96 -22.02
N LYS A 173 -12.99 12.50 -21.08
CA LYS A 173 -13.40 13.91 -21.08
C LYS A 173 -12.32 14.87 -20.60
N VAL A 174 -11.38 14.43 -19.76
CA VAL A 174 -10.44 15.32 -19.08
C VAL A 174 -8.98 15.10 -19.48
N VAL A 175 -8.65 13.92 -20.02
CA VAL A 175 -7.31 13.67 -20.55
C VAL A 175 -7.23 14.32 -21.92
N THR A 176 -6.29 15.24 -22.06
CA THR A 176 -6.06 16.05 -23.27
C THR A 176 -4.59 16.07 -23.61
N ASP A 177 -4.24 16.76 -24.69
CA ASP A 177 -2.84 16.95 -25.12
C ASP A 177 -2.04 17.85 -24.16
N GLU A 178 -2.69 18.47 -23.16
CA GLU A 178 -2.03 19.20 -22.07
C GLU A 178 -1.80 18.35 -20.81
N THR A 179 -2.23 17.09 -20.85
CA THR A 179 -2.07 16.14 -19.72
C THR A 179 -0.68 15.52 -19.77
N ALA A 180 0.06 15.64 -18.66
CA ALA A 180 1.33 14.97 -18.44
C ALA A 180 1.13 13.51 -18.06
N ALA A 181 0.23 13.25 -17.10
CA ALA A 181 -0.04 11.88 -16.65
C ALA A 181 -1.44 11.67 -16.07
N VAL A 182 -1.85 10.39 -16.11
CA VAL A 182 -2.94 9.85 -15.31
C VAL A 182 -2.33 8.95 -14.22
N ILE A 183 -2.68 9.18 -12.96
CA ILE A 183 -2.26 8.34 -11.83
C ILE A 183 -3.44 7.56 -11.26
N LEU A 184 -3.30 6.23 -11.16
CA LEU A 184 -4.33 5.30 -10.69
C LEU A 184 -3.75 4.24 -9.75
N GLU A 185 -4.55 3.79 -8.80
CA GLU A 185 -4.30 2.54 -8.06
C GLU A 185 -4.97 1.38 -8.81
N ALA A 186 -4.37 0.18 -8.80
CA ALA A 186 -5.00 -1.02 -9.36
C ALA A 186 -6.16 -1.54 -8.49
N VAL A 187 -6.04 -1.32 -7.17
CA VAL A 187 -7.11 -1.48 -6.18
C VAL A 187 -7.01 -0.27 -5.25
N GLN A 188 -8.04 0.59 -5.19
CA GLN A 188 -8.02 1.73 -4.28
C GLN A 188 -8.04 1.27 -2.83
N GLY A 189 -6.98 1.54 -2.09
CA GLY A 189 -6.79 1.00 -0.75
C GLY A 189 -7.53 1.77 0.34
N GLU A 190 -7.00 2.94 0.69
CA GLU A 190 -7.61 3.87 1.65
C GLU A 190 -9.03 4.29 1.20
N GLY A 191 -9.25 4.32 -0.12
CA GLY A 191 -10.52 4.70 -0.74
C GLY A 191 -11.68 3.73 -0.56
N GLY A 192 -11.44 2.58 0.09
CA GLY A 192 -12.49 1.60 0.42
C GLY A 192 -12.28 0.21 -0.18
N VAL A 193 -11.07 -0.17 -0.59
CA VAL A 193 -10.76 -1.47 -1.19
C VAL A 193 -11.59 -1.72 -2.45
N TYR A 194 -11.49 -0.83 -3.45
CA TYR A 194 -12.19 -0.97 -4.73
C TYR A 194 -11.23 -1.45 -5.82
N PRO A 195 -11.32 -2.72 -6.28
CA PRO A 195 -10.57 -3.16 -7.44
C PRO A 195 -10.94 -2.38 -8.70
N ALA A 196 -9.98 -2.24 -9.60
CA ALA A 196 -10.27 -1.77 -10.96
C ALA A 196 -11.28 -2.71 -11.62
N ALA A 197 -12.30 -2.13 -12.26
CA ALA A 197 -13.24 -2.91 -13.05
C ALA A 197 -12.50 -3.55 -14.25
N PRO A 198 -12.93 -4.75 -14.72
CA PRO A 198 -12.33 -5.37 -15.90
C PRO A 198 -12.28 -4.41 -17.09
N GLY A 199 -11.10 -4.27 -17.72
CA GLY A 199 -10.89 -3.38 -18.87
C GLY A 199 -10.67 -1.90 -18.53
N TYR A 200 -10.82 -1.48 -17.26
CA TYR A 200 -10.67 -0.07 -16.88
C TYR A 200 -9.23 0.43 -17.06
N LEU A 201 -8.24 -0.33 -16.60
CA LEU A 201 -6.83 0.06 -16.72
C LEU A 201 -6.35 0.01 -18.16
N GLU A 202 -6.78 -0.97 -18.96
CA GLU A 202 -6.52 -1.04 -20.40
C GLU A 202 -7.10 0.18 -21.12
N THR A 203 -8.32 0.58 -20.75
CA THR A 203 -8.94 1.78 -21.33
C THR A 203 -8.18 3.04 -20.92
N ALA A 204 -7.75 3.16 -19.66
CA ALA A 204 -6.93 4.28 -19.20
C ALA A 204 -5.59 4.35 -19.95
N GLU A 205 -4.91 3.23 -20.16
CA GLU A 205 -3.68 3.15 -20.95
C GLU A 205 -3.93 3.64 -22.39
N ARG A 206 -4.95 3.12 -23.07
CA ARG A 206 -5.32 3.57 -24.42
C ARG A 206 -5.53 5.08 -24.50
N ILE A 207 -6.28 5.65 -23.55
CA ILE A 207 -6.54 7.10 -23.50
C ILE A 207 -5.22 7.87 -23.33
N CYS A 208 -4.37 7.43 -22.41
CA CYS A 208 -3.06 8.05 -22.19
C CYS A 208 -2.21 8.02 -23.47
N ARG A 209 -2.18 6.88 -24.16
CA ARG A 209 -1.43 6.69 -25.41
C ARG A 209 -1.94 7.63 -26.51
N ASN A 210 -3.26 7.76 -26.66
CA ASN A 210 -3.88 8.62 -27.67
C ASN A 210 -3.53 10.10 -27.51
N HIS A 211 -3.35 10.58 -26.28
CA HIS A 211 -3.01 11.97 -25.98
C HIS A 211 -1.54 12.22 -25.69
N GLY A 212 -0.70 11.17 -25.72
CA GLY A 212 0.71 11.26 -25.32
C GLY A 212 0.94 11.45 -23.81
N ALA A 213 -0.10 11.37 -22.99
CA ALA A 213 0.03 11.35 -21.53
C ALA A 213 0.66 10.02 -21.05
N LEU A 214 1.29 10.04 -19.88
CA LEU A 214 1.88 8.86 -19.26
C LEU A 214 0.91 8.22 -18.25
N LEU A 215 0.88 6.90 -18.20
CA LEU A 215 0.13 6.15 -17.19
C LEU A 215 1.03 5.81 -16.00
N ILE A 216 0.68 6.35 -14.83
CA ILE A 216 1.31 6.03 -13.55
C ILE A 216 0.38 5.05 -12.81
N ILE A 217 0.90 3.88 -12.44
CA ILE A 217 0.20 2.97 -11.53
C ILE A 217 0.87 3.04 -10.16
N ASP A 218 0.08 3.42 -9.15
CA ASP A 218 0.47 3.41 -7.75
C ASP A 218 0.22 2.03 -7.14
N GLU A 219 1.29 1.29 -6.92
CA GLU A 219 1.30 -0.05 -6.33
C GLU A 219 1.98 -0.09 -4.98
N VAL A 220 2.06 1.05 -4.31
CA VAL A 220 2.61 1.17 -2.95
C VAL A 220 1.89 0.21 -1.99
N GLN A 221 0.57 0.04 -2.10
CA GLN A 221 -0.19 -0.90 -1.26
C GLN A 221 -0.53 -2.23 -1.95
N THR A 222 -0.75 -2.24 -3.27
CA THR A 222 -1.29 -3.40 -3.99
C THR A 222 -0.22 -4.34 -4.53
N GLY A 223 1.02 -3.87 -4.61
CA GLY A 223 2.15 -4.64 -5.10
C GLY A 223 2.62 -5.71 -4.11
N PHE A 224 3.71 -6.37 -4.50
CA PHE A 224 4.41 -7.37 -3.69
C PHE A 224 3.50 -8.49 -3.18
N CYS A 225 2.87 -9.19 -4.11
CA CYS A 225 2.03 -10.39 -3.87
C CYS A 225 0.65 -10.14 -3.26
N ARG A 226 0.35 -8.94 -2.75
CA ARG A 226 -0.87 -8.64 -1.98
C ARG A 226 -2.17 -9.09 -2.66
N THR A 227 -2.28 -8.87 -3.96
CA THR A 227 -3.50 -9.11 -4.75
C THR A 227 -3.53 -10.49 -5.43
N GLY A 228 -2.51 -11.33 -5.22
CA GLY A 228 -2.40 -12.63 -5.89
C GLY A 228 -1.43 -12.67 -7.09
N LYS A 229 -0.80 -11.53 -7.40
CA LYS A 229 0.29 -11.39 -8.39
C LYS A 229 1.42 -10.57 -7.78
N MET A 230 2.62 -10.62 -8.39
CA MET A 230 3.75 -9.81 -7.91
C MET A 230 3.38 -8.32 -7.89
N PHE A 231 2.76 -7.83 -8.97
CA PHE A 231 2.15 -6.51 -9.03
C PHE A 231 0.69 -6.63 -9.49
N ALA A 232 -0.22 -5.85 -8.91
CA ALA A 232 -1.64 -5.92 -9.20
C ALA A 232 -2.02 -5.53 -10.63
N TYR A 233 -1.27 -4.64 -11.29
CA TYR A 233 -1.48 -4.27 -12.69
C TYR A 233 -1.38 -5.49 -13.61
N GLN A 234 -0.64 -6.53 -13.20
CA GLN A 234 -0.45 -7.77 -13.96
C GLN A 234 -1.72 -8.63 -14.04
N HIS A 235 -2.78 -8.27 -13.30
CA HIS A 235 -4.12 -8.83 -13.53
C HIS A 235 -4.81 -8.21 -14.76
N SER A 236 -4.33 -7.05 -15.21
CA SER A 236 -4.76 -6.36 -16.43
C SER A 236 -3.71 -6.53 -17.53
N ARG A 237 -4.09 -6.32 -18.78
CA ARG A 237 -3.19 -6.44 -19.94
C ARG A 237 -2.58 -5.09 -20.32
N ILE A 238 -1.89 -4.46 -19.37
CA ILE A 238 -1.24 -3.15 -19.57
C ILE A 238 0.26 -3.20 -19.24
N THR A 239 1.00 -2.22 -19.74
CA THR A 239 2.36 -1.90 -19.31
C THR A 239 2.40 -0.41 -18.95
N PRO A 240 2.32 -0.05 -17.66
CA PRO A 240 2.32 1.36 -17.27
C PRO A 240 3.63 2.03 -17.70
N ASP A 241 3.63 3.36 -17.81
CA ASP A 241 4.85 4.10 -18.12
C ASP A 241 5.71 4.29 -16.85
N LEU A 242 5.06 4.38 -15.69
CA LEU A 242 5.69 4.52 -14.36
C LEU A 242 4.93 3.65 -13.35
N LEU A 243 5.66 2.93 -12.50
CA LEU A 243 5.09 2.10 -11.43
C LEU A 243 5.70 2.52 -10.08
N CYS A 244 4.87 3.02 -9.17
CA CYS A 244 5.30 3.41 -7.83
C CYS A 244 5.20 2.22 -6.87
N CYS A 245 6.29 1.97 -6.13
CA CYS A 245 6.42 0.84 -5.20
C CYS A 245 6.98 1.33 -3.86
N ALA A 246 6.56 0.73 -2.75
CA ALA A 246 7.16 0.94 -1.42
C ALA A 246 6.71 -0.19 -0.45
N LYS A 247 6.45 0.14 0.82
CA LYS A 247 5.89 -0.75 1.85
C LYS A 247 6.60 -2.10 1.93
N SER A 248 5.98 -3.15 1.42
CA SER A 248 6.50 -4.52 1.52
C SER A 248 7.76 -4.79 0.70
N LEU A 249 8.20 -3.85 -0.14
CA LEU A 249 9.42 -3.99 -0.95
C LEU A 249 10.60 -4.53 -0.13
N ALA A 250 10.89 -3.97 1.05
CA ALA A 250 12.00 -4.41 1.92
C ALA A 250 11.54 -5.00 3.26
N GLY A 251 10.40 -5.71 3.27
CA GLY A 251 9.98 -6.50 4.44
C GLY A 251 9.82 -5.69 5.73
N GLY A 252 9.48 -4.40 5.63
CA GLY A 252 9.31 -3.51 6.79
C GLY A 252 10.28 -2.33 6.84
N LEU A 253 11.40 -2.35 6.11
CA LEU A 253 12.30 -1.20 6.07
C LEU A 253 11.80 -0.09 5.14
N PRO A 254 12.07 1.20 5.47
CA PRO A 254 11.78 2.32 4.57
C PRO A 254 12.54 2.20 3.25
N ILE A 255 11.81 1.98 2.18
CA ILE A 255 12.27 2.06 0.80
C ILE A 255 11.09 2.37 -0.10
N GLY A 256 11.31 3.19 -1.10
CA GLY A 256 10.41 3.39 -2.23
C GLY A 256 11.15 3.19 -3.53
N ALA A 257 10.42 2.92 -4.60
CA ALA A 257 10.97 2.80 -5.94
C ALA A 257 9.97 3.30 -6.98
N VAL A 258 10.49 3.83 -8.08
CA VAL A 258 9.75 4.07 -9.31
C VAL A 258 10.39 3.19 -10.38
N LEU A 259 9.64 2.22 -10.88
CA LEU A 259 10.04 1.48 -12.08
C LEU A 259 9.57 2.26 -13.30
N ILE A 260 10.44 2.37 -14.30
CA ILE A 260 10.35 3.38 -15.37
C ILE A 260 10.37 2.69 -16.73
N GLY A 261 9.32 2.93 -17.53
CA GLY A 261 9.19 2.45 -18.90
C GLY A 261 9.90 3.33 -19.93
N THR A 262 9.89 2.88 -21.18
CA THR A 262 10.66 3.48 -22.28
C THR A 262 10.13 4.84 -22.77
N ARG A 263 8.85 5.15 -22.54
CA ARG A 263 8.26 6.46 -22.90
C ARG A 263 8.65 7.60 -21.96
N VAL A 264 9.27 7.29 -20.83
CA VAL A 264 9.75 8.30 -19.87
C VAL A 264 11.12 8.78 -20.35
N GLN A 265 11.19 10.04 -20.74
CA GLN A 265 12.36 10.63 -21.41
C GLN A 265 12.97 11.77 -20.57
N HIS A 266 14.09 12.30 -21.04
CA HIS A 266 14.76 13.48 -20.48
C HIS A 266 15.27 13.36 -19.03
N LEU A 267 15.29 12.14 -18.46
CA LEU A 267 15.95 11.87 -17.18
C LEU A 267 17.48 11.87 -17.37
N THR A 268 18.12 12.98 -17.01
CA THR A 268 19.59 13.13 -17.05
C THR A 268 20.17 13.32 -15.64
N PRO A 269 21.46 13.01 -15.42
CA PRO A 269 22.12 13.22 -14.12
C PRO A 269 21.86 14.63 -13.57
N GLY A 270 21.52 14.72 -12.27
CA GLY A 270 21.21 15.98 -11.58
C GLY A 270 19.74 16.42 -11.63
N THR A 271 18.90 15.80 -12.46
CA THR A 271 17.45 16.13 -12.55
C THR A 271 16.69 15.84 -11.25
N HIS A 272 17.07 14.76 -10.56
CA HIS A 272 16.51 14.37 -9.28
C HIS A 272 17.54 13.57 -8.47
N GLY A 273 17.23 13.25 -7.22
CA GLY A 273 18.11 12.51 -6.33
C GLY A 273 17.48 12.26 -4.96
N SER A 274 18.09 11.34 -4.22
CA SER A 274 17.74 11.03 -2.83
C SER A 274 19.01 10.61 -2.10
N THR A 275 19.26 11.17 -0.91
CA THR A 275 20.45 10.85 -0.12
C THR A 275 20.47 9.39 0.32
N PHE A 276 19.33 8.89 0.77
CA PHE A 276 19.17 7.52 1.30
C PHE A 276 18.56 6.54 0.28
N GLY A 277 18.05 7.06 -0.85
CA GLY A 277 17.47 6.25 -1.91
C GLY A 277 18.46 5.22 -2.44
N GLY A 278 18.07 3.95 -2.40
CA GLY A 278 18.90 2.86 -2.89
C GLY A 278 20.15 2.59 -2.03
N ASN A 279 20.09 2.90 -0.73
CA ASN A 279 21.17 2.52 0.20
C ASN A 279 21.32 0.98 0.25
N PRO A 280 22.55 0.44 0.41
CA PRO A 280 22.78 -1.00 0.35
C PRO A 280 22.03 -1.81 1.40
N LEU A 281 21.81 -1.28 2.62
CA LEU A 281 21.07 -1.99 3.67
C LEU A 281 19.61 -2.28 3.27
N ALA A 282 18.90 -1.25 2.80
CA ALA A 282 17.52 -1.39 2.34
C ALA A 282 17.45 -2.25 1.07
N CYS A 283 18.46 -2.17 0.18
CA CYS A 283 18.51 -3.01 -1.01
C CYS A 283 18.68 -4.50 -0.68
N ALA A 284 19.54 -4.84 0.29
CA ALA A 284 19.72 -6.22 0.76
C ALA A 284 18.43 -6.79 1.36
N ALA A 285 17.72 -5.99 2.18
CA ALA A 285 16.40 -6.37 2.70
C ALA A 285 15.36 -6.53 1.57
N GLY A 286 15.39 -5.66 0.56
CA GLY A 286 14.56 -5.77 -0.63
C GLY A 286 14.81 -7.06 -1.42
N LEU A 287 16.07 -7.43 -1.62
CA LEU A 287 16.43 -8.69 -2.28
C LEU A 287 15.92 -9.90 -1.50
N ALA A 288 16.17 -9.94 -0.19
CA ALA A 288 15.68 -11.02 0.67
C ALA A 288 14.14 -11.12 0.64
N SER A 289 13.46 -9.98 0.68
CA SER A 289 12.00 -9.87 0.61
C SER A 289 11.44 -10.48 -0.69
N LEU A 290 11.97 -10.05 -1.84
CA LEU A 290 11.52 -10.55 -3.13
C LEU A 290 11.87 -12.03 -3.34
N SER A 291 13.00 -12.50 -2.80
CA SER A 291 13.37 -13.92 -2.85
C SER A 291 12.40 -14.78 -2.04
N VAL A 292 12.05 -14.36 -0.82
CA VAL A 292 11.03 -15.04 -0.01
C VAL A 292 9.69 -15.09 -0.75
N MET A 293 9.26 -13.97 -1.36
CA MET A 293 8.01 -13.93 -2.13
C MET A 293 7.97 -14.95 -3.28
N GLU A 294 9.06 -15.10 -4.03
CA GLU A 294 9.17 -16.05 -5.13
C GLU A 294 9.24 -17.51 -4.61
N GLU A 295 10.13 -17.78 -3.66
CA GLU A 295 10.43 -19.13 -3.14
C GLU A 295 9.26 -19.71 -2.33
N GLU A 296 8.57 -18.91 -1.53
CA GLU A 296 7.39 -19.33 -0.75
C GLU A 296 6.09 -19.17 -1.53
N HIS A 297 6.16 -18.76 -2.81
CA HIS A 297 5.01 -18.58 -3.69
C HIS A 297 3.91 -17.68 -3.10
N LEU A 298 4.31 -16.57 -2.46
CA LEU A 298 3.38 -15.74 -1.69
C LEU A 298 2.26 -15.12 -2.54
N ALA A 299 2.50 -14.85 -3.83
CA ALA A 299 1.44 -14.42 -4.75
C ALA A 299 0.34 -15.49 -4.89
N ARG A 300 0.73 -16.76 -5.09
CA ARG A 300 -0.22 -17.86 -5.16
C ARG A 300 -0.97 -18.02 -3.84
N GLN A 301 -0.25 -18.00 -2.72
CA GLN A 301 -0.87 -18.10 -1.39
C GLN A 301 -1.88 -16.97 -1.14
N ALA A 302 -1.55 -15.73 -1.49
CA ALA A 302 -2.45 -14.59 -1.35
C ALA A 302 -3.72 -14.74 -2.19
N ALA A 303 -3.62 -15.30 -3.40
CA ALA A 303 -4.79 -15.59 -4.23
C ALA A 303 -5.68 -16.67 -3.60
N GLU A 304 -5.11 -17.79 -3.19
CA GLU A 304 -5.84 -18.94 -2.60
C GLU A 304 -6.47 -18.58 -1.25
N LYS A 305 -5.68 -18.02 -0.32
CA LYS A 305 -6.15 -17.58 1.00
C LYS A 305 -7.14 -16.42 0.91
N GLY A 306 -6.93 -15.51 -0.04
CA GLY A 306 -7.85 -14.42 -0.32
C GLY A 306 -9.22 -14.92 -0.76
N ALA A 307 -9.26 -15.85 -1.72
CA ALA A 307 -10.50 -16.49 -2.16
C ALA A 307 -11.19 -17.27 -1.02
N TYR A 308 -10.42 -18.01 -0.22
CA TYR A 308 -10.91 -18.73 0.94
C TYR A 308 -11.60 -17.81 1.96
N LEU A 309 -10.91 -16.75 2.39
CA LEU A 309 -11.44 -15.81 3.36
C LEU A 309 -12.66 -15.07 2.78
N MET A 310 -12.60 -14.61 1.53
CA MET A 310 -13.73 -13.95 0.86
C MET A 310 -15.00 -14.82 0.88
N ALA A 311 -14.87 -16.11 0.57
CA ALA A 311 -16.00 -17.04 0.57
C ALA A 311 -16.64 -17.18 1.96
N LYS A 312 -15.84 -17.21 3.03
CA LYS A 312 -16.36 -17.23 4.41
C LYS A 312 -17.04 -15.93 4.79
N LEU A 313 -16.43 -14.78 4.47
CA LEU A 313 -16.99 -13.48 4.81
C LEU A 313 -18.32 -13.22 4.09
N GLN A 314 -18.48 -13.73 2.87
CA GLN A 314 -19.73 -13.65 2.12
C GLN A 314 -20.86 -14.52 2.70
N GLN A 315 -20.54 -15.48 3.56
CA GLN A 315 -21.53 -16.31 4.26
C GLN A 315 -22.04 -15.69 5.57
N ILE A 316 -21.46 -14.56 6.01
CA ILE A 316 -21.92 -13.87 7.22
C ILE A 316 -23.32 -13.29 6.95
N ASP A 317 -24.33 -13.87 7.59
CA ASP A 317 -25.72 -13.41 7.49
C ASP A 317 -25.96 -12.23 8.44
N SER A 318 -25.56 -11.03 7.99
CA SER A 318 -25.73 -9.79 8.72
C SER A 318 -26.36 -8.71 7.86
N ALA A 319 -27.47 -8.14 8.34
CA ALA A 319 -28.12 -7.00 7.70
C ALA A 319 -27.24 -5.74 7.65
N LEU A 320 -26.15 -5.68 8.44
CA LEU A 320 -25.20 -4.57 8.47
C LEU A 320 -24.27 -4.57 7.26
N VAL A 321 -23.94 -5.75 6.73
CA VAL A 321 -23.02 -5.89 5.60
C VAL A 321 -23.72 -5.45 4.32
N ARG A 322 -23.11 -4.51 3.61
CA ARG A 322 -23.55 -4.06 2.28
C ARG A 322 -22.84 -4.83 1.18
N GLU A 323 -21.53 -4.99 1.30
CA GLU A 323 -20.70 -5.63 0.27
C GLU A 323 -19.41 -6.16 0.90
N VAL A 324 -18.98 -7.35 0.47
CA VAL A 324 -17.62 -7.83 0.68
C VAL A 324 -16.92 -7.84 -0.68
N ARG A 325 -15.78 -7.16 -0.78
CA ARG A 325 -15.02 -7.01 -2.03
C ARG A 325 -13.52 -7.03 -1.76
N GLY A 326 -12.74 -7.25 -2.80
CA GLY A 326 -11.30 -7.25 -2.68
C GLY A 326 -10.62 -8.10 -3.74
N GLN A 327 -9.30 -8.23 -3.59
CA GLN A 327 -8.47 -9.02 -4.49
C GLN A 327 -7.26 -9.56 -3.72
N GLY A 328 -7.03 -10.88 -3.79
CA GLY A 328 -6.07 -11.55 -2.92
C GLY A 328 -6.38 -11.32 -1.44
N LEU A 329 -5.35 -11.07 -0.63
CA LEU A 329 -5.51 -10.75 0.80
C LEU A 329 -5.70 -9.25 1.05
N MET A 330 -6.28 -8.52 0.11
CA MET A 330 -6.74 -7.14 0.30
C MET A 330 -8.26 -7.13 0.23
N ILE A 331 -8.91 -7.10 1.39
CA ILE A 331 -10.36 -7.30 1.50
C ILE A 331 -11.00 -6.13 2.23
N GLY A 332 -12.13 -5.66 1.71
CA GLY A 332 -12.99 -4.66 2.32
C GLY A 332 -14.37 -5.25 2.61
N ILE A 333 -14.87 -5.01 3.82
CA ILE A 333 -16.24 -5.32 4.24
C ILE A 333 -16.93 -3.96 4.44
N GLU A 334 -17.77 -3.57 3.49
CA GLU A 334 -18.55 -2.34 3.59
C GLU A 334 -19.79 -2.58 4.44
N LEU A 335 -19.94 -1.79 5.50
CA LEU A 335 -21.11 -1.76 6.35
C LEU A 335 -22.05 -0.63 5.94
N LYS A 336 -23.32 -0.74 6.34
CA LYS A 336 -24.32 0.33 6.18
C LYS A 336 -24.13 1.50 7.15
N GLU A 337 -23.22 1.37 8.11
CA GLU A 337 -22.92 2.35 9.14
C GLU A 337 -21.42 2.45 9.44
N LYS A 338 -21.04 3.24 10.46
CA LYS A 338 -19.63 3.49 10.79
C LYS A 338 -18.95 2.23 11.35
N VAL A 339 -17.72 1.97 10.93
CA VAL A 339 -16.99 0.75 11.33
C VAL A 339 -16.27 0.83 12.67
N SER A 340 -16.10 2.03 13.23
CA SER A 340 -15.31 2.22 14.46
C SER A 340 -15.75 1.34 15.64
N PRO A 341 -17.05 1.18 15.95
CA PRO A 341 -17.49 0.28 17.02
C PRO A 341 -17.11 -1.19 16.78
N TYR A 342 -17.21 -1.65 15.53
CA TYR A 342 -16.87 -3.02 15.14
C TYR A 342 -15.36 -3.29 15.16
N LEU A 343 -14.56 -2.29 14.79
CA LEU A 343 -13.09 -2.37 14.93
C LEU A 343 -12.67 -2.47 16.40
N LYS A 344 -13.34 -1.73 17.30
CA LYS A 344 -13.11 -1.83 18.75
C LYS A 344 -13.49 -3.23 19.27
N ALA A 345 -14.65 -3.76 18.85
CA ALA A 345 -15.07 -5.12 19.24
C ALA A 345 -14.13 -6.22 18.71
N LEU A 346 -13.58 -6.07 17.49
CA LEU A 346 -12.53 -6.97 16.98
C LEU A 346 -11.25 -6.87 17.82
N GLN A 347 -10.85 -5.65 18.19
CA GLN A 347 -9.68 -5.42 19.03
C GLN A 347 -9.84 -6.05 20.43
N GLU A 348 -11.04 -5.99 21.01
CA GLU A 348 -11.39 -6.68 22.27
C GLU A 348 -11.33 -8.22 22.11
N LYS A 349 -11.57 -8.75 20.91
CA LYS A 349 -11.32 -10.15 20.53
C LYS A 349 -9.87 -10.42 20.08
N HIS A 350 -8.95 -9.48 20.34
CA HIS A 350 -7.53 -9.54 19.98
C HIS A 350 -7.26 -9.64 18.47
N ILE A 351 -8.06 -8.97 17.64
CA ILE A 351 -7.88 -8.88 16.20
C ILE A 351 -7.72 -7.42 15.79
N LEU A 352 -6.62 -7.12 15.11
CA LEU A 352 -6.33 -5.77 14.63
C LEU A 352 -6.73 -5.64 13.16
N ALA A 353 -7.65 -4.74 12.87
CA ALA A 353 -8.08 -4.42 11.50
C ALA A 353 -8.04 -2.91 11.28
N LEU A 354 -8.16 -2.49 10.01
CA LEU A 354 -8.16 -1.09 9.63
C LEU A 354 -9.55 -0.64 9.21
N ASN A 355 -9.77 0.67 9.19
CA ASN A 355 -10.82 1.24 8.36
C ASN A 355 -10.27 1.63 6.97
N ALA A 356 -11.17 1.75 6.00
CA ALA A 356 -10.95 2.44 4.73
C ALA A 356 -12.14 3.37 4.46
N GLY A 357 -11.97 4.66 4.74
CA GLY A 357 -13.09 5.57 4.93
C GLY A 357 -13.85 5.29 6.23
N MET A 358 -15.11 5.70 6.31
CA MET A 358 -15.91 5.60 7.56
C MET A 358 -16.67 4.29 7.69
N THR A 359 -16.90 3.57 6.60
CA THR A 359 -17.88 2.46 6.53
C THR A 359 -17.28 1.15 6.03
N VAL A 360 -15.96 1.05 5.86
CA VAL A 360 -15.32 -0.19 5.36
C VAL A 360 -14.32 -0.71 6.38
N ILE A 361 -14.51 -1.94 6.86
CA ILE A 361 -13.47 -2.70 7.56
C ILE A 361 -12.51 -3.19 6.49
N ARG A 362 -11.25 -2.82 6.61
CA ARG A 362 -10.18 -3.19 5.68
C ARG A 362 -9.25 -4.19 6.34
N LEU A 363 -9.09 -5.32 5.66
CA LEU A 363 -8.24 -6.42 6.05
C LEU A 363 -7.03 -6.49 5.10
N LEU A 364 -5.85 -6.41 5.69
CA LEU A 364 -4.54 -6.53 5.07
C LEU A 364 -3.68 -7.50 5.91
N PRO A 365 -4.08 -8.75 6.19
CA PRO A 365 -3.25 -9.65 6.97
C PRO A 365 -1.91 -9.92 6.25
N PRO A 366 -0.82 -10.24 6.97
CA PRO A 366 0.37 -10.79 6.35
C PRO A 366 0.04 -11.99 5.45
N LEU A 367 0.72 -12.14 4.31
CA LEU A 367 0.45 -13.19 3.33
C LEU A 367 0.78 -14.60 3.88
N VAL A 368 1.65 -14.64 4.89
CA VAL A 368 2.02 -15.83 5.66
C VAL A 368 0.95 -16.26 6.68
N ILE A 369 -0.16 -15.51 6.84
CA ILE A 369 -1.28 -15.89 7.71
C ILE A 369 -1.76 -17.33 7.41
N THR A 370 -2.03 -18.14 8.41
CA THR A 370 -2.44 -19.53 8.23
C THR A 370 -3.95 -19.66 7.99
N TYR A 371 -4.41 -20.80 7.46
CA TYR A 371 -5.84 -21.04 7.27
C TYR A 371 -6.60 -21.04 8.61
N GLU A 372 -6.00 -21.57 9.67
CA GLU A 372 -6.56 -21.57 11.02
C GLU A 372 -6.73 -20.15 11.55
N GLN A 373 -5.75 -19.27 11.30
CA GLN A 373 -5.86 -17.85 11.66
C GLN A 373 -6.94 -17.13 10.84
N LEU A 374 -7.12 -17.49 9.56
CA LEU A 374 -8.22 -16.98 8.74
C LEU A 374 -9.59 -17.45 9.25
N ASP A 375 -9.66 -18.68 9.76
CA ASP A 375 -10.88 -19.21 10.40
C ASP A 375 -11.20 -18.44 11.68
N THR A 376 -10.22 -18.22 12.55
CA THR A 376 -10.38 -17.38 13.76
C THR A 376 -10.87 -15.97 13.40
N LEU A 377 -10.31 -15.36 12.36
CA LEU A 377 -10.74 -14.06 11.87
C LEU A 377 -12.20 -14.07 11.38
N ALA A 378 -12.57 -15.06 10.56
CA ALA A 378 -13.90 -15.16 10.00
C ALA A 378 -14.96 -15.40 11.09
N GLU A 379 -14.66 -16.24 12.08
CA GLU A 379 -15.52 -16.49 13.25
C GLU A 379 -15.72 -15.22 14.07
N ALA A 380 -14.65 -14.50 14.39
CA ALA A 380 -14.75 -13.26 15.15
C ALA A 380 -15.52 -12.15 14.40
N LEU A 381 -15.33 -12.04 13.08
CA LEU A 381 -16.11 -11.13 12.24
C LEU A 381 -17.58 -11.53 12.21
N ASN A 382 -17.90 -12.81 12.10
CA ASN A 382 -19.27 -13.29 12.17
C ASN A 382 -19.91 -12.89 13.51
N ASP A 383 -19.25 -13.15 14.64
CA ASP A 383 -19.74 -12.78 15.97
C ASP A 383 -20.02 -11.27 16.06
N VAL A 384 -19.02 -10.45 15.71
CA VAL A 384 -19.07 -8.99 15.85
C VAL A 384 -20.12 -8.35 14.93
N LEU A 385 -20.41 -8.96 13.79
CA LEU A 385 -21.35 -8.42 12.80
C LEU A 385 -22.77 -9.01 12.92
N THR A 386 -22.99 -10.09 13.67
CA THR A 386 -24.32 -10.71 13.82
C THR A 386 -24.92 -10.50 15.19
N GLN A 387 -24.11 -10.23 16.21
CA GLN A 387 -24.57 -9.97 17.57
C GLN A 387 -24.70 -8.46 17.82
N PRO A 388 -25.66 -8.04 18.66
CA PRO A 388 -25.68 -6.66 19.14
C PRO A 388 -24.35 -6.35 19.82
N LEU A 389 -23.70 -5.26 19.43
CA LEU A 389 -22.56 -4.75 20.18
C LEU A 389 -23.04 -4.44 21.61
N GLN A 390 -22.35 -4.98 22.61
CA GLN A 390 -22.60 -4.57 23.99
C GLN A 390 -22.35 -3.06 24.05
N ALA A 391 -23.30 -2.30 24.60
CA ALA A 391 -23.12 -0.89 24.84
C ALA A 391 -21.90 -0.73 25.77
N GLY A 392 -20.79 -0.23 25.20
CA GLY A 392 -19.66 0.18 26.00
C GLY A 392 -20.05 1.34 26.94
N PRO A 393 -19.28 1.58 28.01
CA PRO A 393 -19.59 2.64 28.97
C PRO A 393 -19.63 4.07 28.38
N ASP A 394 -19.14 4.28 27.16
CA ASP A 394 -18.96 5.59 26.55
C ASP A 394 -20.04 5.91 25.51
N GLY A 395 -21.30 5.74 25.90
CA GLY A 395 -22.45 6.28 25.18
C GLY A 395 -22.64 7.77 25.48
N GLU A 396 -21.72 8.63 25.03
CA GLU A 396 -21.90 10.09 24.93
C GLU A 396 -21.40 10.63 23.58
#